data_AF-A0A3R7VT74-F1
#
_entry.id   AF-A0A3R7VT74-F1
#
_cell.length_a   1.000
_cell.length_b   1.000
_cell.length_c   1.000
_cell.angle_alpha   90.00
_cell.angle_beta   90.00
_cell.angle_gamma   90.00
#
_symmetry.space_group_name_H-M   'P 1'
#
loop_
_entity.id
_entity.type
_entity.pdbx_description
1 polymer ?
#
loop_
_entity_poly.entity_id
_entity_poly.type
_entity_poly.pdbx_seq_one_letter_code
_entity_poly.pdbx_strand_id
1 'polypeptide(L)'
;ENDIEAGKDSDVSPEDVSEKDEHFVHPSERFEMDQQATITLFQTQTISTPSHFSPPIPFMAILYSFLFIFPIYIIAQLYSSSMMEERTNRKCQLLLAAPLRSIDIVLGKTAPYIITLMLLVIIISTFIQQPSTIREVTTVFSMALIMLPVILLFMALSFIAAIFSRSFKELTFSMVFLSVIVSGYLFFPAMFANIHAVSAISPMTLIVNLVEGNQIDVNTYLFSTVPFYLVSLSLYGLGTSIFNEENLFSQKNLISKSLDSIEKFLEFPGGSVFTLSLVSIPFIYMLQLMFIIILFNLPLPYSILIMIFLSAFVEELAKSIGILTIIKKKLEHINLKKATLLSILAGTGFFVGEKLISV
;
A
#
# COMPACT_ATOMS: atom_id res chain seq x y z
N GLU A 1 -42.83 15.95 -66.97
CA GLU A 1 -44.29 16.18 -67.06
C GLU A 1 -44.83 16.13 -65.63
N ASN A 2 -44.99 17.28 -64.95
CA ASN A 2 -46.12 18.24 -65.07
C ASN A 2 -47.43 17.57 -64.63
N ASP A 3 -48.29 18.07 -63.73
CA ASP A 3 -48.57 19.35 -63.06
C ASP A 3 -49.40 18.99 -61.79
N ILE A 4 -49.23 19.58 -60.60
CA ILE A 4 -49.72 20.88 -60.07
C ILE A 4 -51.27 21.02 -59.96
N GLU A 5 -51.70 21.18 -58.69
CA GLU A 5 -52.84 21.93 -58.10
C GLU A 5 -54.33 21.53 -58.26
N ALA A 6 -54.99 21.41 -57.10
CA ALA A 6 -56.04 22.31 -56.57
C ALA A 6 -56.93 21.51 -55.58
N GLY A 7 -57.25 21.90 -54.35
CA GLY A 7 -57.37 23.23 -53.73
C GLY A 7 -58.84 23.52 -53.39
N LYS A 8 -59.29 23.20 -52.17
CA LYS A 8 -60.41 23.82 -51.40
C LYS A 8 -60.53 23.13 -50.03
N ASP A 9 -60.07 23.71 -48.92
CA ASP A 9 -60.68 24.78 -48.08
C ASP A 9 -62.15 24.50 -47.71
N SER A 10 -62.63 24.60 -46.48
CA SER A 10 -62.11 24.66 -45.09
C SER A 10 -63.36 24.91 -44.20
N ASP A 11 -63.20 24.77 -42.88
CA ASP A 11 -64.15 25.10 -41.79
C ASP A 11 -65.32 24.12 -41.57
N VAL A 12 -65.54 23.54 -40.39
CA VAL A 12 -65.44 24.08 -39.02
C VAL A 12 -65.14 22.95 -38.02
N SER A 13 -64.23 23.18 -37.09
CA SER A 13 -64.17 22.53 -35.76
C SER A 13 -64.50 23.60 -34.72
N PRO A 14 -65.16 23.27 -33.59
CA PRO A 14 -64.34 23.09 -32.40
C PRO A 14 -64.78 21.95 -31.46
N GLU A 15 -63.73 21.34 -30.92
CA GLU A 15 -63.53 20.49 -29.75
C GLU A 15 -64.55 20.57 -28.59
N ASP A 16 -65.01 19.39 -28.13
CA ASP A 16 -64.79 18.87 -26.76
C ASP A 16 -65.26 17.38 -26.69
N VAL A 17 -64.35 16.40 -26.81
CA VAL A 17 -63.70 15.60 -25.74
C VAL A 17 -64.40 14.28 -25.38
N SER A 18 -63.62 13.19 -25.56
CA SER A 18 -63.68 11.86 -24.90
C SER A 18 -64.48 10.73 -25.56
N GLU A 19 -63.79 9.91 -26.36
CA GLU A 19 -63.87 8.45 -26.23
C GLU A 19 -62.60 7.81 -26.82
N LYS A 20 -61.83 7.13 -25.98
CA LYS A 20 -60.61 6.39 -26.37
C LYS A 20 -61.05 5.02 -26.89
N ASP A 21 -60.66 4.73 -28.12
CA ASP A 21 -60.80 3.41 -28.73
C ASP A 21 -60.18 2.31 -27.86
N GLU A 22 -61.04 1.41 -27.40
CA GLU A 22 -60.67 0.15 -26.77
C GLU A 22 -60.12 -0.81 -27.83
N HIS A 23 -58.80 -0.96 -27.88
CA HIS A 23 -58.18 -2.11 -28.54
C HIS A 23 -58.53 -3.38 -27.73
N PHE A 24 -59.50 -4.14 -28.23
CA PHE A 24 -59.86 -5.47 -27.74
C PHE A 24 -58.69 -6.44 -27.91
N VAL A 25 -58.05 -6.80 -26.81
CA VAL A 25 -57.05 -7.88 -26.73
C VAL A 25 -57.80 -9.20 -26.50
N HIS A 26 -57.52 -10.21 -27.33
CA HIS A 26 -58.16 -11.53 -27.22
C HIS A 26 -57.85 -12.18 -25.85
N PRO A 27 -58.81 -12.91 -25.20
CA PRO A 27 -58.58 -13.51 -23.89
C PRO A 27 -57.38 -14.47 -23.85
N SER A 28 -57.08 -15.16 -24.95
CA SER A 28 -55.91 -16.04 -25.09
C SER A 28 -54.58 -15.28 -25.03
N GLU A 29 -54.52 -14.06 -25.56
CA GLU A 29 -53.30 -13.24 -25.57
C GLU A 29 -53.04 -12.58 -24.20
N ARG A 30 -54.09 -12.31 -23.42
CA ARG A 30 -53.93 -11.90 -22.01
C ARG A 30 -53.41 -13.04 -21.14
N PHE A 31 -53.83 -14.28 -21.38
CA PHE A 31 -53.29 -15.45 -20.67
C PHE A 31 -51.82 -15.73 -21.04
N GLU A 32 -51.41 -15.48 -22.27
CA GLU A 32 -50.00 -15.61 -22.69
C GLU A 32 -49.13 -14.47 -22.15
N MET A 33 -49.65 -13.23 -22.08
CA MET A 33 -48.95 -12.11 -21.45
C MET A 33 -48.87 -12.23 -19.92
N ASP A 34 -49.92 -12.74 -19.24
CA ASP A 34 -49.85 -13.01 -17.79
C ASP A 34 -48.96 -14.22 -17.50
N GLN A 35 -48.93 -15.25 -18.35
CA GLN A 35 -47.97 -16.34 -18.21
C GLN A 35 -46.55 -15.87 -18.49
N GLN A 36 -46.28 -15.07 -19.53
CA GLN A 36 -44.93 -14.52 -19.77
C GLN A 36 -44.50 -13.49 -18.72
N ALA A 37 -45.40 -12.65 -18.21
CA ALA A 37 -45.11 -11.72 -17.11
C ALA A 37 -44.92 -12.44 -15.76
N THR A 38 -45.64 -13.53 -15.51
CA THR A 38 -45.45 -14.37 -14.32
C THR A 38 -44.20 -15.24 -14.44
N ILE A 39 -43.86 -15.72 -15.64
CA ILE A 39 -42.64 -16.51 -15.90
C ILE A 39 -41.37 -15.65 -15.84
N THR A 40 -41.45 -14.35 -16.13
CA THR A 40 -40.31 -13.41 -15.99
C THR A 40 -40.11 -12.90 -14.55
N LEU A 41 -41.17 -12.83 -13.72
CA LEU A 41 -41.07 -12.51 -12.29
C LEU A 41 -40.52 -13.65 -11.43
N PHE A 42 -40.65 -14.90 -11.91
CA PHE A 42 -40.07 -16.11 -11.31
C PHE A 42 -38.91 -16.68 -12.12
N GLN A 43 -38.24 -15.84 -12.92
CA GLN A 43 -37.00 -16.20 -13.60
C GLN A 43 -35.89 -16.38 -12.56
N THR A 44 -35.83 -17.60 -12.03
CA THR A 44 -34.76 -18.20 -11.23
C THR A 44 -34.09 -17.20 -10.28
N GLN A 45 -34.82 -16.83 -9.22
CA GLN A 45 -34.11 -16.69 -7.95
C GLN A 45 -33.51 -18.07 -7.68
N THR A 46 -32.26 -18.27 -8.10
CA THR A 46 -31.43 -19.34 -7.57
C THR A 46 -31.57 -19.21 -6.07
N ILE A 47 -32.29 -20.14 -5.46
CA ILE A 47 -32.32 -20.30 -4.02
C ILE A 47 -30.87 -20.64 -3.69
N SER A 48 -30.07 -19.60 -3.42
CA SER A 48 -28.74 -19.75 -2.91
C SER A 48 -28.93 -20.32 -1.53
N THR A 49 -28.83 -21.65 -1.42
CA THR A 49 -28.54 -22.28 -0.15
C THR A 49 -27.30 -21.57 0.44
N PRO A 50 -27.20 -21.41 1.77
CA PRO A 50 -26.09 -20.68 2.40
C PRO A 50 -24.68 -21.13 1.95
N SER A 51 -24.57 -22.30 1.32
CA SER A 51 -23.36 -22.87 0.71
C SER A 51 -22.96 -22.30 -0.66
N HIS A 52 -23.81 -21.52 -1.34
CA HIS A 52 -23.52 -20.91 -2.67
C HIS A 52 -23.39 -19.37 -2.63
N PHE A 53 -23.21 -18.79 -1.46
CA PHE A 53 -22.93 -17.36 -1.33
C PHE A 53 -21.43 -17.12 -1.52
N SER A 54 -21.00 -16.85 -2.76
CA SER A 54 -19.69 -16.23 -2.98
C SER A 54 -19.79 -14.79 -2.50
N PRO A 55 -19.09 -14.38 -1.44
CA PRO A 55 -19.20 -13.01 -0.98
C PRO A 55 -18.71 -12.05 -2.09
N PRO A 56 -19.27 -10.82 -2.15
CA PRO A 56 -18.91 -9.86 -3.18
C PRO A 56 -17.39 -9.65 -3.20
N ILE A 57 -16.80 -9.50 -4.39
CA ILE A 57 -15.34 -9.46 -4.65
C ILE A 57 -14.56 -8.62 -3.62
N PRO A 58 -15.00 -7.40 -3.23
CA PRO A 58 -14.30 -6.63 -2.21
C PRO A 58 -14.17 -7.36 -0.88
N PHE A 59 -15.19 -8.10 -0.44
CA PHE A 59 -15.18 -8.83 0.83
C PHE A 59 -14.13 -9.93 0.88
N MET A 60 -13.86 -10.64 -0.23
CA MET A 60 -12.79 -11.64 -0.27
C MET A 60 -11.41 -11.01 -0.14
N ALA A 61 -11.17 -9.89 -0.84
CA ALA A 61 -9.92 -9.15 -0.74
C ALA A 61 -9.64 -8.69 0.70
N ILE A 62 -10.68 -8.20 1.38
CA ILE A 62 -10.65 -7.83 2.80
C ILE A 62 -10.27 -9.03 3.67
N LEU A 63 -10.97 -10.15 3.50
CA LEU A 63 -10.79 -11.35 4.32
C LEU A 63 -9.37 -11.91 4.18
N TYR A 64 -8.88 -12.05 2.95
CA TYR A 64 -7.51 -12.54 2.70
C TYR A 64 -6.46 -11.56 3.23
N SER A 65 -6.66 -10.25 3.03
CA SER A 65 -5.78 -9.23 3.59
C SER A 65 -5.68 -9.35 5.11
N PHE A 66 -6.81 -9.48 5.80
CA PHE A 66 -6.83 -9.66 7.24
C PHE A 66 -6.13 -10.95 7.68
N LEU A 67 -6.45 -12.07 7.02
CA LEU A 67 -5.92 -13.40 7.34
C LEU A 67 -4.39 -13.43 7.28
N PHE A 68 -3.78 -12.75 6.31
CA PHE A 68 -2.33 -12.66 6.19
C PHE A 68 -1.69 -11.58 7.07
N ILE A 69 -2.28 -10.38 7.14
CA ILE A 69 -1.66 -9.23 7.85
C ILE A 69 -1.72 -9.42 9.36
N PHE A 70 -2.82 -9.97 9.90
CA PHE A 70 -3.01 -10.10 11.34
C PHE A 70 -1.90 -10.94 12.02
N PRO A 71 -1.55 -12.14 11.53
CA PRO A 71 -0.43 -12.90 12.07
C PRO A 71 0.92 -12.20 11.89
N ILE A 72 1.14 -11.53 10.76
CA ILE A 72 2.36 -10.75 10.51
C ILE A 72 2.53 -9.69 11.59
N TYR A 73 1.45 -8.96 11.88
CA TYR A 73 1.43 -7.94 12.91
C TYR A 73 1.76 -8.50 14.30
N ILE A 74 1.18 -9.64 14.68
CA ILE A 74 1.46 -10.26 15.99
C ILE A 74 2.93 -10.61 16.14
N ILE A 75 3.53 -11.29 15.17
CA ILE A 75 4.95 -11.69 15.27
C ILE A 75 5.86 -10.46 15.21
N ALA A 76 5.55 -9.47 14.37
CA ALA A 76 6.28 -8.20 14.34
C ALA A 76 6.20 -7.47 15.70
N GLN A 77 5.05 -7.52 16.38
CA GLN A 77 4.88 -6.98 17.72
C GLN A 77 5.75 -7.74 18.75
N LEU A 78 5.79 -9.07 18.70
CA LEU A 78 6.65 -9.88 19.56
C LEU A 78 8.14 -9.57 19.34
N TYR A 79 8.56 -9.44 18.08
CA TYR A 79 9.92 -9.04 17.72
C TYR A 79 10.25 -7.64 18.28
N SER A 80 9.36 -6.66 18.12
CA SER A 80 9.57 -5.31 18.64
C SER A 80 9.71 -5.29 20.17
N SER A 81 8.90 -6.09 20.87
CA SER A 81 8.95 -6.23 22.32
C SER A 81 10.27 -6.86 22.76
N SER A 82 10.72 -7.90 22.07
CA SER A 82 12.02 -8.53 22.32
C SER A 82 13.19 -7.55 22.11
N MET A 83 13.11 -6.68 21.11
CA MET A 83 14.12 -5.64 20.88
C MET A 83 14.13 -4.59 21.99
N MET A 84 12.95 -4.13 22.39
CA MET A 84 12.79 -3.19 23.50
C MET A 84 13.29 -3.77 24.83
N GLU A 85 13.04 -5.06 25.06
CA GLU A 85 13.45 -5.76 26.28
C GLU A 85 14.98 -5.83 26.40
N GLU A 86 15.68 -6.21 25.32
CA GLU A 86 17.16 -6.24 25.32
C GLU A 86 17.80 -4.88 25.56
N ARG A 87 17.15 -3.83 25.05
CA ARG A 87 17.56 -2.45 25.31
C ARG A 87 17.30 -2.07 26.76
N THR A 88 16.10 -2.33 27.29
CA THR A 88 15.71 -1.91 28.65
C THR A 88 16.52 -2.67 29.70
N ASN A 89 16.78 -3.96 29.48
CA ASN A 89 17.54 -4.83 30.39
C ASN A 89 19.06 -4.74 30.21
N ARG A 90 19.57 -3.80 29.40
CA ARG A 90 21.01 -3.61 29.10
C ARG A 90 21.75 -4.85 28.56
N LYS A 91 21.05 -5.93 28.22
CA LYS A 91 21.65 -7.12 27.57
C LYS A 91 22.31 -6.77 26.23
N CYS A 92 21.79 -5.74 25.56
CA CYS A 92 22.38 -5.21 24.34
C CYS A 92 23.81 -4.65 24.54
N GLN A 93 24.16 -4.16 25.74
CA GLN A 93 25.53 -3.68 26.04
C GLN A 93 26.56 -4.82 25.98
N LEU A 94 26.19 -6.02 26.45
CA LEU A 94 27.06 -7.20 26.37
C LEU A 94 27.29 -7.65 24.92
N LEU A 95 26.30 -7.48 24.05
CA LEU A 95 26.42 -7.84 22.63
C LEU A 95 27.20 -6.79 21.83
N LEU A 96 27.08 -5.51 22.18
CA LEU A 96 27.83 -4.43 21.55
C LEU A 96 29.31 -4.37 22.01
N ALA A 97 29.61 -4.89 23.20
CA ALA A 97 30.99 -5.08 23.67
C ALA A 97 31.71 -6.29 23.02
N ALA A 98 30.96 -7.20 22.40
CA ALA A 98 31.54 -8.30 21.62
C ALA A 98 32.09 -7.75 20.28
N PRO A 99 33.10 -8.39 19.66
CA PRO A 99 33.65 -7.98 18.37
C PRO A 99 32.72 -8.35 17.20
N LEU A 100 31.42 -8.07 17.33
CA LEU A 100 30.37 -8.30 16.34
C LEU A 100 29.96 -6.97 15.72
N ARG A 101 29.63 -6.97 14.43
CA ARG A 101 29.08 -5.78 13.79
C ARG A 101 27.61 -5.62 14.19
N SER A 102 27.14 -4.38 14.34
CA SER A 102 25.73 -4.10 14.66
C SER A 102 24.77 -4.76 13.67
N ILE A 103 25.15 -4.87 12.40
CA ILE A 103 24.34 -5.52 11.36
C ILE A 103 24.17 -7.02 11.61
N ASP A 104 25.20 -7.71 12.11
CA ASP A 104 25.17 -9.15 12.35
C ASP A 104 24.23 -9.47 13.53
N ILE A 105 24.23 -8.60 14.55
CA ILE A 105 23.33 -8.69 15.71
C ILE A 105 21.88 -8.53 15.26
N VAL A 106 21.59 -7.48 14.47
CA VAL A 106 20.24 -7.18 13.99
C VAL A 106 19.74 -8.27 13.06
N LEU A 107 20.54 -8.70 12.07
CA LEU A 107 20.17 -9.75 11.13
C LEU A 107 19.99 -11.10 11.83
N GLY A 108 20.93 -11.48 12.70
CA GLY A 108 20.87 -12.74 13.44
C GLY A 108 19.60 -12.86 14.29
N LYS A 109 19.17 -11.75 14.90
CA LYS A 109 17.93 -11.73 15.67
C LYS A 109 16.67 -11.61 14.82
N THR A 110 16.72 -10.95 13.67
CA THR A 110 15.54 -10.74 12.80
C THR A 110 15.23 -11.98 11.96
N ALA A 111 16.25 -12.70 11.49
CA ALA A 111 16.13 -13.88 10.66
C ALA A 111 15.13 -14.95 11.17
N PRO A 112 15.16 -15.40 12.44
CA PRO A 112 14.22 -16.41 12.93
C PRO A 112 12.75 -15.96 12.87
N TYR A 113 12.48 -14.67 13.06
CA TYR A 113 11.13 -14.14 12.95
C TYR A 113 10.65 -14.08 11.49
N ILE A 114 11.52 -13.69 10.56
CA ILE A 114 11.20 -13.73 9.12
C ILE A 114 10.93 -15.17 8.67
N ILE A 115 11.74 -16.14 9.09
CA ILE A 115 11.54 -17.57 8.76
C ILE A 115 10.21 -18.07 9.32
N THR A 116 9.92 -17.73 10.58
CA THR A 116 8.64 -18.09 11.23
C THR A 116 7.45 -17.49 10.48
N LEU A 117 7.57 -16.24 10.05
CA LEU A 117 6.53 -15.55 9.28
C LEU A 117 6.34 -16.15 7.89
N MET A 118 7.42 -16.48 7.19
CA MET A 118 7.35 -17.15 5.90
C MET A 118 6.67 -18.52 6.02
N LEU A 119 7.03 -19.30 7.05
CA LEU A 119 6.38 -20.58 7.33
C LEU A 119 4.89 -20.41 7.58
N LEU A 120 4.52 -19.42 8.39
CA LEU A 120 3.13 -19.12 8.70
C LEU A 120 2.34 -18.68 7.45
N VAL A 121 2.92 -17.87 6.58
CA VAL A 121 2.31 -17.48 5.31
C VAL A 121 2.13 -18.69 4.40
N ILE A 122 3.09 -19.61 4.34
CA ILE A 122 2.95 -20.87 3.58
C ILE A 122 1.82 -21.73 4.13
N ILE A 123 1.70 -21.85 5.46
CA ILE A 123 0.62 -22.58 6.12
C ILE A 123 -0.75 -21.98 5.75
N ILE A 124 -0.89 -20.66 5.85
CA ILE A 124 -2.12 -19.96 5.49
C ILE A 124 -2.45 -20.15 4.01
N SER A 125 -1.45 -19.98 3.13
CA SER A 125 -1.64 -20.14 1.68
C SER A 125 -2.06 -21.57 1.31
N THR A 126 -1.51 -22.57 2.00
CA THR A 126 -1.90 -23.99 1.84
C THR A 126 -3.35 -24.22 2.28
N PHE A 127 -3.76 -23.58 3.39
CA PHE A 127 -5.13 -23.69 3.89
C PHE A 127 -6.15 -23.04 2.94
N ILE A 128 -5.79 -21.93 2.28
CA ILE A 128 -6.66 -21.24 1.31
C ILE A 128 -6.79 -22.07 0.02
N GLN A 129 -5.67 -22.50 -0.57
CA GLN A 129 -5.67 -23.12 -1.90
C GLN A 129 -6.07 -24.61 -1.90
N GLN A 130 -5.87 -25.31 -0.77
CA GLN A 130 -6.06 -26.76 -0.64
C GLN A 130 -5.38 -27.55 -1.79
N PRO A 131 -4.03 -27.49 -1.89
CA PRO A 131 -3.32 -27.99 -3.06
C PRO A 131 -3.48 -29.52 -3.22
N SER A 132 -4.15 -29.90 -4.29
CA SER A 132 -4.33 -31.26 -4.81
C SER A 132 -3.38 -31.57 -5.97
N THR A 133 -2.95 -30.54 -6.70
CA THR A 133 -2.12 -30.64 -7.91
C THR A 133 -0.79 -29.88 -7.77
N ILE A 134 0.26 -30.30 -8.48
CA ILE A 134 1.59 -29.65 -8.48
C ILE A 134 1.50 -28.15 -8.83
N ARG A 135 0.60 -27.76 -9.74
CA ARG A 135 0.35 -26.36 -10.11
C ARG A 135 -0.14 -25.52 -8.94
N GLU A 136 -0.94 -26.07 -8.03
CA GLU A 136 -1.45 -25.35 -6.86
C GLU A 136 -0.36 -25.15 -5.81
N VAL A 137 0.61 -26.07 -5.73
CA VAL A 137 1.81 -25.91 -4.90
C VAL A 137 2.64 -24.72 -5.38
N THR A 138 2.80 -24.53 -6.69
CA THR A 138 3.50 -23.35 -7.23
C THR A 138 2.78 -22.04 -6.90
N THR A 139 1.45 -22.05 -6.83
CA THR A 139 0.66 -20.89 -6.41
C THR A 139 0.92 -20.54 -4.94
N VAL A 140 0.97 -21.54 -4.06
CA VAL A 140 1.30 -21.35 -2.63
C VAL A 140 2.67 -20.68 -2.45
N PHE A 141 3.69 -21.14 -3.17
CA PHE A 141 5.01 -20.50 -3.14
C PHE A 141 5.00 -19.08 -3.71
N SER A 142 4.21 -18.84 -4.76
CA SER A 142 4.06 -17.50 -5.36
C SER A 142 3.41 -16.52 -4.38
N MET A 143 2.37 -16.95 -3.65
CA MET A 143 1.74 -16.16 -2.59
C MET A 143 2.75 -15.83 -1.48
N ALA A 144 3.55 -16.81 -1.05
CA ALA A 144 4.59 -16.57 -0.04
C ALA A 144 5.64 -15.56 -0.52
N LEU A 145 6.03 -15.63 -1.79
CA LEU A 145 6.99 -14.70 -2.38
C LEU A 145 6.45 -13.27 -2.51
N ILE A 146 5.15 -13.10 -2.78
CA ILE A 146 4.47 -11.80 -2.81
C ILE A 146 4.39 -11.19 -1.39
N MET A 147 4.26 -12.02 -0.36
CA MET A 147 4.18 -11.58 1.04
C MET A 147 5.54 -11.28 1.67
N LEU A 148 6.63 -11.81 1.14
CA LEU A 148 7.99 -11.53 1.62
C LEU A 148 8.30 -10.02 1.79
N PRO A 149 8.05 -9.13 0.81
CA PRO A 149 8.30 -7.69 0.99
C PRO A 149 7.41 -7.06 2.06
N VAL A 150 6.17 -7.56 2.22
CA VAL A 150 5.24 -7.10 3.26
C VAL A 150 5.78 -7.50 4.64
N ILE A 151 6.23 -8.74 4.80
CA ILE A 151 6.89 -9.22 6.02
C ILE A 151 8.11 -8.36 6.35
N LEU A 152 8.98 -8.11 5.38
CA LEU A 152 10.16 -7.27 5.56
C LEU A 152 9.80 -5.85 6.00
N LEU A 153 8.75 -5.25 5.42
CA LEU A 153 8.29 -3.92 5.83
C LEU A 153 7.77 -3.89 7.27
N PHE A 154 6.91 -4.83 7.66
CA PHE A 154 6.42 -4.93 9.04
C PHE A 154 7.56 -5.17 10.04
N MET A 155 8.52 -6.01 9.68
CA MET A 155 9.70 -6.28 10.50
C MET A 155 10.63 -5.06 10.59
N ALA A 156 10.79 -4.29 9.51
CA ALA A 156 11.58 -3.05 9.52
C ALA A 156 10.91 -1.93 10.34
N LEU A 157 9.61 -1.75 10.20
CA LEU A 157 8.83 -0.77 10.97
C LEU A 157 8.82 -1.12 12.46
N SER A 158 8.70 -2.40 12.80
CA SER A 158 8.74 -2.87 14.18
C SER A 158 10.13 -2.70 14.82
N PHE A 159 11.19 -2.89 14.05
CA PHE A 159 12.56 -2.58 14.47
C PHE A 159 12.74 -1.09 14.78
N ILE A 160 12.33 -0.22 13.84
CA ILE A 160 12.39 1.23 14.02
C ILE A 160 11.52 1.68 15.21
N ALA A 161 10.29 1.18 15.33
CA ALA A 161 9.43 1.49 16.46
C ALA A 161 10.09 1.11 17.80
N ALA A 162 10.75 -0.05 17.87
CA ALA A 162 11.47 -0.49 19.07
C ALA A 162 12.65 0.42 19.43
N ILE A 163 13.43 0.87 18.43
CA ILE A 163 14.56 1.77 18.65
C ILE A 163 14.10 3.15 19.15
N PHE A 164 13.04 3.69 18.55
CA PHE A 164 12.59 5.05 18.79
C PHE A 164 11.74 5.21 20.05
N SER A 165 10.96 4.19 20.39
CA SER A 165 10.11 4.22 21.57
C SER A 165 10.93 4.24 22.86
N ARG A 166 10.48 4.90 23.92
CA ARG A 166 11.19 4.93 25.22
C ARG A 166 10.61 3.95 26.24
N SER A 167 9.37 3.53 26.03
CA SER A 167 8.66 2.59 26.90
C SER A 167 7.86 1.58 26.08
N PHE A 168 7.44 0.48 26.70
CA PHE A 168 6.54 -0.49 26.06
C PHE A 168 5.20 0.13 25.65
N LYS A 169 4.70 1.14 26.39
CA LYS A 169 3.48 1.86 26.02
C LYS A 169 3.66 2.67 24.74
N GLU A 170 4.76 3.42 24.62
CA GLU A 170 5.11 4.17 23.40
C GLU A 170 5.35 3.23 22.21
N LEU A 171 5.95 2.05 22.46
CA LEU A 171 6.17 1.03 21.43
C LEU A 171 4.87 0.51 20.86
N THR A 172 3.96 0.05 21.71
CA THR A 172 2.66 -0.45 21.26
C THR A 172 1.87 0.63 20.55
N PHE A 173 1.89 1.88 21.05
CA PHE A 173 1.25 3.00 20.35
C PHE A 173 1.85 3.22 18.95
N SER A 174 3.17 3.27 18.84
CA SER A 174 3.87 3.48 17.57
C SER A 174 3.62 2.33 16.58
N MET A 175 3.62 1.10 17.07
CA MET A 175 3.34 -0.10 16.26
C MET A 175 1.91 -0.12 15.74
N VAL A 176 0.92 0.18 16.59
CA VAL A 176 -0.49 0.28 16.17
C VAL A 176 -0.65 1.41 15.15
N PHE A 177 -0.04 2.57 15.37
CA PHE A 177 -0.12 3.69 14.44
C PHE A 177 0.47 3.34 13.07
N LEU A 178 1.69 2.79 13.04
CA LEU A 178 2.36 2.39 11.79
C LEU A 178 1.62 1.24 11.09
N SER A 179 1.08 0.28 11.84
CA SER A 179 0.34 -0.85 11.26
C SER A 179 -0.96 -0.41 10.60
N VAL A 180 -1.67 0.59 11.15
CA VAL A 180 -2.87 1.16 10.52
C VAL A 180 -2.54 1.78 9.17
N ILE A 181 -1.44 2.54 9.06
CA ILE A 181 -1.02 3.16 7.79
C ILE A 181 -0.70 2.09 6.75
N VAL A 182 0.13 1.10 7.11
CA VAL A 182 0.53 0.03 6.18
C VAL A 182 -0.66 -0.86 5.81
N SER A 183 -1.53 -1.18 6.78
CA SER A 183 -2.72 -1.97 6.51
C SER A 183 -3.66 -1.23 5.56
N GLY A 184 -3.83 0.08 5.73
CA GLY A 184 -4.60 0.91 4.80
C GLY A 184 -4.05 0.86 3.38
N TYR A 185 -2.72 0.96 3.23
CA TYR A 185 -2.05 0.84 1.93
C TYR A 185 -2.25 -0.55 1.30
N LEU A 186 -2.17 -1.63 2.08
CA LEU A 186 -2.32 -2.99 1.57
C LEU A 186 -3.77 -3.32 1.20
N PHE A 187 -4.70 -2.87 2.04
CA PHE A 187 -6.10 -3.25 1.98
C PHE A 187 -6.87 -2.46 0.94
N PHE A 188 -6.76 -1.14 0.98
CA PHE A 188 -7.67 -0.27 0.25
C PHE A 188 -7.58 -0.42 -1.26
N PRO A 189 -6.38 -0.54 -1.89
CA PRO A 189 -6.27 -0.81 -3.32
C PRO A 189 -6.81 -2.20 -3.69
N ALA A 190 -6.62 -3.19 -2.80
CA ALA A 190 -7.07 -4.56 -3.03
C ALA A 190 -8.60 -4.69 -3.08
N MET A 191 -9.35 -3.77 -2.45
CA MET A 191 -10.81 -3.72 -2.58
C MET A 191 -11.28 -3.45 -4.01
N PHE A 192 -10.42 -2.85 -4.84
CA PHE A 192 -10.69 -2.55 -6.26
C PHE A 192 -10.04 -3.55 -7.22
N ALA A 193 -9.61 -4.72 -6.71
CA ALA A 193 -9.08 -5.80 -7.53
C ALA A 193 -10.01 -6.09 -8.71
N ASN A 194 -9.43 -6.20 -9.91
CA ASN A 194 -10.12 -6.44 -11.19
C ASN A 194 -11.07 -5.32 -11.67
N ILE A 195 -11.18 -4.20 -10.96
CA ILE A 195 -12.04 -3.07 -11.35
C ILE A 195 -11.19 -1.90 -11.86
N HIS A 196 -10.18 -1.51 -11.08
CA HIS A 196 -9.33 -0.35 -11.39
C HIS A 196 -7.85 -0.73 -11.43
N ALA A 197 -7.10 -0.11 -12.35
CA ALA A 197 -5.65 -0.25 -12.42
C ALA A 197 -4.94 0.21 -11.13
N VAL A 198 -5.57 1.10 -10.35
CA VAL A 198 -5.09 1.56 -9.03
C VAL A 198 -4.91 0.39 -8.05
N SER A 199 -5.63 -0.73 -8.24
CA SER A 199 -5.48 -1.91 -7.39
C SER A 199 -4.07 -2.53 -7.48
N ALA A 200 -3.37 -2.40 -8.61
CA ALA A 200 -2.00 -2.92 -8.80
C ALA A 200 -0.96 -2.31 -7.85
N ILE A 201 -1.30 -1.24 -7.13
CA ILE A 201 -0.42 -0.60 -6.16
C ILE A 201 -0.15 -1.50 -4.94
N SER A 202 -1.12 -2.35 -4.57
CA SER A 202 -0.99 -3.23 -3.40
C SER A 202 -0.55 -4.65 -3.78
N PRO A 203 0.45 -5.23 -3.10
CA PRO A 203 0.77 -6.65 -3.17
C PRO A 203 -0.42 -7.57 -2.84
N MET A 204 -1.38 -7.13 -2.00
CA MET A 204 -2.55 -7.98 -1.68
C MET A 204 -3.47 -8.17 -2.87
N THR A 205 -3.52 -7.23 -3.81
CA THR A 205 -4.24 -7.41 -5.06
C THR A 205 -3.69 -8.60 -5.85
N LEU A 206 -2.38 -8.82 -5.83
CA LEU A 206 -1.76 -9.96 -6.49
C LEU A 206 -2.17 -11.28 -5.82
N ILE A 207 -2.30 -11.29 -4.49
CA ILE A 207 -2.79 -12.47 -3.75
C ILE A 207 -4.24 -12.78 -4.15
N VAL A 208 -5.10 -11.76 -4.21
CA VAL A 208 -6.51 -11.91 -4.63
C VAL A 208 -6.58 -12.48 -6.05
N ASN A 209 -5.81 -11.92 -6.98
CA ASN A 209 -5.76 -12.39 -8.36
C ASN A 209 -5.30 -13.85 -8.45
N LEU A 210 -4.32 -14.28 -7.65
CA LEU A 210 -3.87 -15.67 -7.63
C LEU A 210 -4.94 -16.63 -7.10
N VAL A 211 -5.65 -16.24 -6.05
CA VAL A 211 -6.74 -17.07 -5.48
C VAL A 211 -7.88 -17.23 -6.50
N GLU A 212 -8.15 -16.19 -7.29
CA GLU A 212 -9.15 -16.22 -8.36
C GLU A 212 -8.70 -16.99 -9.61
N GLY A 213 -7.43 -17.44 -9.66
CA GLY A 213 -6.87 -18.19 -10.78
C GLY A 213 -6.34 -17.33 -11.93
N ASN A 214 -6.25 -16.01 -11.73
CA ASN A 214 -5.65 -15.09 -12.69
C ASN A 214 -4.12 -15.22 -12.70
N GLN A 215 -3.51 -14.98 -13.86
CA GLN A 215 -2.05 -14.95 -13.98
C GLN A 215 -1.50 -13.60 -13.53
N ILE A 216 -0.35 -13.62 -12.86
CA ILE A 216 0.36 -12.40 -12.50
C ILE A 216 1.36 -12.06 -13.61
N ASP A 217 1.25 -10.85 -14.13
CA ASP A 217 2.29 -10.26 -14.97
C ASP A 217 3.49 -9.80 -14.13
N VAL A 218 4.70 -10.00 -14.65
CA VAL A 218 5.96 -9.71 -13.94
C VAL A 218 6.10 -8.22 -13.65
N ASN A 219 5.66 -7.34 -14.57
CA ASN A 219 5.75 -5.90 -14.35
C ASN A 219 4.81 -5.47 -13.23
N THR A 220 3.62 -6.06 -13.17
CA THR A 220 2.66 -5.80 -12.09
C THR A 220 3.24 -6.28 -10.75
N TYR A 221 3.88 -7.45 -10.71
CA TYR A 221 4.57 -7.94 -9.52
C TYR A 221 5.65 -6.98 -9.02
N LEU A 222 6.54 -6.53 -9.92
CA LEU A 222 7.62 -5.59 -9.56
C LEU A 222 7.06 -4.25 -9.09
N PHE A 223 6.07 -3.70 -9.80
CA PHE A 223 5.43 -2.45 -9.45
C PHE A 223 4.84 -2.46 -8.04
N SER A 224 4.15 -3.54 -7.64
CA SER A 224 3.57 -3.65 -6.30
C SER A 224 4.60 -3.91 -5.19
N THR A 225 5.67 -4.67 -5.47
CA THR A 225 6.55 -5.21 -4.44
C THR A 225 7.86 -4.44 -4.24
N VAL A 226 8.42 -3.85 -5.29
CA VAL A 226 9.68 -3.09 -5.23
C VAL A 226 9.66 -1.97 -4.18
N PRO A 227 8.59 -1.15 -4.05
CA PRO A 227 8.56 -0.08 -3.05
C PRO A 227 8.71 -0.62 -1.63
N PHE A 228 8.08 -1.75 -1.32
CA PHE A 228 8.16 -2.39 -0.01
C PHE A 228 9.56 -2.91 0.30
N TYR A 229 10.23 -3.53 -0.69
CA TYR A 229 11.63 -3.95 -0.54
C TYR A 229 12.56 -2.76 -0.29
N LEU A 230 12.42 -1.69 -1.07
CA LEU A 230 13.29 -0.53 -0.95
C LEU A 230 13.05 0.23 0.36
N VAL A 231 11.81 0.42 0.77
CA VAL A 231 11.46 1.06 2.05
C VAL A 231 11.94 0.21 3.23
N SER A 232 11.69 -1.11 3.21
CA SER A 232 12.13 -2.00 4.29
C SER A 232 13.66 -2.03 4.42
N LEU A 233 14.38 -2.12 3.31
CA LEU A 233 15.84 -2.07 3.30
C LEU A 233 16.37 -0.73 3.83
N SER A 234 15.76 0.38 3.41
CA SER A 234 16.14 1.72 3.88
C SER A 234 15.89 1.89 5.38
N LEU A 235 14.76 1.41 5.89
CA LEU A 235 14.44 1.43 7.32
C LEU A 235 15.41 0.55 8.13
N TYR A 236 15.77 -0.64 7.64
CA TYR A 236 16.78 -1.47 8.29
C TYR A 236 18.17 -0.83 8.28
N GLY A 237 18.56 -0.22 7.17
CA GLY A 237 19.83 0.52 7.07
C GLY A 237 19.91 1.67 8.06
N LEU A 238 18.88 2.53 8.07
CA LEU A 238 18.79 3.65 9.01
C LEU A 238 18.71 3.16 10.47
N GLY A 239 17.90 2.14 10.76
CA GLY A 239 17.78 1.57 12.09
C GLY A 239 19.09 0.99 12.61
N THR A 240 19.83 0.28 11.75
CA THR A 240 21.15 -0.29 12.09
C THR A 240 22.19 0.81 12.31
N SER A 241 22.14 1.90 11.54
CA SER A 241 23.02 3.07 11.75
C SER A 241 22.81 3.73 13.13
N ILE A 242 21.59 3.68 13.66
CA ILE A 242 21.24 4.19 15.00
C ILE A 242 21.61 3.19 16.10
N PHE A 243 21.78 1.91 15.75
CA PHE A 243 22.08 0.80 16.64
C PHE A 243 23.56 0.83 17.11
N ASN A 244 23.89 1.88 17.86
CA ASN A 244 25.16 2.15 18.50
C ASN A 244 24.91 2.48 19.97
N GLU A 245 25.85 2.15 20.86
CA GLU A 245 25.69 2.28 22.32
C GLU A 245 25.22 3.68 22.74
N GLU A 246 25.83 4.73 22.19
CA GLU A 246 25.55 6.13 22.55
C GLU A 246 24.11 6.58 22.26
N ASN A 247 23.50 6.11 21.16
CA ASN A 247 22.18 6.55 20.72
C ASN A 247 21.06 5.61 21.18
N LEU A 248 21.39 4.35 21.45
CA LEU A 248 20.41 3.37 21.84
C LEU A 248 19.86 3.66 23.25
N PHE A 249 20.69 4.14 24.17
CA PHE A 249 20.32 4.47 25.56
C PHE A 249 20.01 5.96 25.79
N SER A 250 20.13 6.80 24.76
CA SER A 250 19.86 8.23 24.87
C SER A 250 18.35 8.53 24.94
N GLN A 251 17.93 9.34 25.90
CA GLN A 251 16.52 9.76 26.10
C GLN A 251 16.15 11.00 25.26
N LYS A 252 16.68 11.12 24.05
CA LYS A 252 16.38 12.22 23.11
C LYS A 252 14.97 12.11 22.52
N ASN A 253 14.37 13.24 22.14
CA ASN A 253 13.03 13.29 21.50
C ASN A 253 13.06 12.55 20.15
N LEU A 254 11.89 12.09 19.68
CA LEU A 254 11.75 11.36 18.41
C LEU A 254 12.41 12.10 17.24
N ILE A 255 12.16 13.41 17.16
CA ILE A 255 12.69 14.29 16.10
C ILE A 255 14.21 14.43 16.23
N SER A 256 14.74 14.63 17.45
CA SER A 256 16.19 14.75 17.61
C SER A 256 16.91 13.43 17.33
N LYS A 257 16.31 12.29 17.69
CA LYS A 257 16.84 10.95 17.36
C LYS A 257 16.83 10.70 15.86
N SER A 258 15.78 11.13 15.15
CA SER A 258 15.72 11.07 13.68
C SER A 258 16.82 11.93 13.04
N LEU A 259 17.04 13.15 13.53
CA LEU A 259 18.12 14.01 13.06
C LEU A 259 19.51 13.44 13.36
N ASP A 260 19.73 12.82 14.53
CA ASP A 260 20.98 12.11 14.86
C ASP A 260 21.24 10.95 13.89
N SER A 261 20.17 10.31 13.40
CA SER A 261 20.26 9.21 12.43
C SER A 261 20.76 9.71 11.08
N ILE A 262 20.20 10.83 10.64
CA ILE A 262 20.55 11.47 9.37
C ILE A 262 21.96 12.07 9.46
N GLU A 263 22.34 12.64 10.59
CA GLU A 263 23.70 13.10 10.87
C GLU A 263 24.71 11.98 10.69
N LYS A 264 24.53 10.84 11.37
CA LYS A 264 25.39 9.66 11.19
C LYS A 264 25.44 9.16 9.76
N PHE A 265 24.30 9.19 9.07
CA PHE A 265 24.25 8.83 7.66
C PHE A 265 25.08 9.79 6.80
N LEU A 266 25.06 11.10 7.09
CA LEU A 266 25.83 12.12 6.36
C LEU A 266 27.33 12.10 6.69
N GLU A 267 27.72 11.64 7.89
CA GLU A 267 29.13 11.51 8.28
C GLU A 267 29.81 10.25 7.71
N PHE A 268 29.03 9.27 7.23
CA PHE A 268 29.57 8.06 6.62
C PHE A 268 30.40 8.40 5.35
N PRO A 269 31.49 7.69 5.02
CA PRO A 269 32.34 8.00 3.86
C PRO A 269 31.66 7.92 2.47
N GLY A 270 30.40 7.46 2.39
CA GLY A 270 29.52 7.58 1.21
C GLY A 270 28.21 8.35 1.47
N GLY A 271 28.09 8.92 2.67
CA GLY A 271 27.02 9.74 3.17
C GLY A 271 27.09 11.12 2.56
N SER A 272 26.12 11.46 1.72
CA SER A 272 26.01 12.80 1.16
C SER A 272 24.56 13.20 1.09
N VAL A 273 24.29 14.49 0.92
CA VAL A 273 22.93 14.96 0.66
C VAL A 273 22.36 14.31 -0.60
N PHE A 274 23.20 14.03 -1.60
CA PHE A 274 22.82 13.27 -2.79
C PHE A 274 22.34 11.86 -2.44
N THR A 275 23.13 11.10 -1.68
CA THR A 275 22.79 9.72 -1.28
C THR A 275 21.55 9.69 -0.39
N LEU A 276 21.40 10.68 0.50
CA LEU A 276 20.23 10.80 1.37
C LEU A 276 18.96 11.08 0.55
N SER A 277 19.03 11.98 -0.42
CA SER A 277 17.93 12.23 -1.35
C SER A 277 17.55 10.98 -2.13
N LEU A 278 18.54 10.20 -2.60
CA LEU A 278 18.31 8.93 -3.26
C LEU A 278 17.58 7.90 -2.36
N VAL A 279 18.03 7.75 -1.10
CA VAL A 279 17.40 6.85 -0.11
C VAL A 279 16.00 7.32 0.30
N SER A 280 15.68 8.60 0.14
CA SER A 280 14.34 9.12 0.43
C SER A 280 13.29 8.75 -0.62
N ILE A 281 13.69 8.46 -1.86
CA ILE A 281 12.78 8.23 -2.99
C ILE A 281 11.78 7.09 -2.70
N PRO A 282 12.19 5.89 -2.23
CA PRO A 282 11.24 4.81 -1.99
C PRO A 282 10.10 5.18 -1.03
N PHE A 283 10.40 6.00 -0.01
CA PHE A 283 9.41 6.47 0.95
C PHE A 283 8.41 7.41 0.28
N ILE A 284 8.92 8.34 -0.53
CA ILE A 284 8.12 9.35 -1.21
C ILE A 284 7.25 8.68 -2.28
N TYR A 285 7.83 7.77 -3.04
CA TYR A 285 7.12 7.00 -4.05
C TYR A 285 5.97 6.20 -3.43
N MET A 286 6.22 5.45 -2.36
CA MET A 286 5.15 4.73 -1.64
C MET A 286 4.08 5.68 -1.10
N LEU A 287 4.46 6.86 -0.61
CA LEU A 287 3.53 7.86 -0.10
C LEU A 287 2.70 8.50 -1.24
N GLN A 288 3.32 8.80 -2.38
CA GLN A 288 2.63 9.29 -3.59
C GLN A 288 1.65 8.25 -4.14
N LEU A 289 2.03 6.96 -4.15
CA LEU A 289 1.11 5.88 -4.49
C LEU A 289 -0.10 5.87 -3.53
N MET A 290 0.12 6.09 -2.24
CA MET A 290 -0.97 6.24 -1.27
C MET A 290 -1.85 7.46 -1.55
N PHE A 291 -1.28 8.57 -2.02
CA PHE A 291 -2.05 9.74 -2.43
C PHE A 291 -2.91 9.47 -3.65
N ILE A 292 -2.40 8.74 -4.65
CA ILE A 292 -3.20 8.31 -5.81
C ILE A 292 -4.43 7.54 -5.32
N ILE A 293 -4.22 6.62 -4.38
CA ILE A 293 -5.29 5.81 -3.80
C ILE A 293 -6.33 6.65 -3.04
N ILE A 294 -5.91 7.64 -2.26
CA ILE A 294 -6.85 8.47 -1.49
C ILE A 294 -7.61 9.44 -2.41
N LEU A 295 -6.92 9.98 -3.41
CA LEU A 295 -7.45 11.03 -4.30
C LEU A 295 -8.19 10.47 -5.51
N PHE A 296 -8.13 9.17 -5.82
CA PHE A 296 -8.80 8.63 -7.01
C PHE A 296 -10.33 8.83 -6.96
N ASN A 297 -10.92 8.88 -5.76
CA ASN A 297 -12.36 9.09 -5.56
C ASN A 297 -12.80 10.55 -5.82
N LEU A 298 -11.86 11.50 -6.00
CA LEU A 298 -12.21 12.88 -6.31
C LEU A 298 -12.50 13.08 -7.81
N PRO A 299 -13.50 13.91 -8.16
CA PRO A 299 -13.80 14.21 -9.54
C PRO A 299 -12.63 14.94 -10.24
N LEU A 300 -12.41 14.61 -11.50
CA LEU A 300 -11.49 15.34 -12.38
C LEU A 300 -12.07 16.74 -12.65
N PRO A 301 -11.23 17.80 -12.68
CA PRO A 301 -9.76 17.83 -12.65
C PRO A 301 -9.14 18.00 -11.24
N TYR A 302 -9.95 18.17 -10.19
CA TYR A 302 -9.48 18.52 -8.85
C TYR A 302 -8.50 17.49 -8.26
N SER A 303 -8.74 16.20 -8.52
CA SER A 303 -7.84 15.12 -8.09
C SER A 303 -6.40 15.32 -8.59
N ILE A 304 -6.22 15.66 -9.87
CA ILE A 304 -4.90 15.87 -10.48
C ILE A 304 -4.20 17.08 -9.87
N LEU A 305 -4.93 18.20 -9.70
CA LEU A 305 -4.35 19.43 -9.17
C LEU A 305 -3.87 19.23 -7.72
N ILE A 306 -4.69 18.58 -6.89
CA ILE A 306 -4.32 18.26 -5.50
C ILE A 306 -3.16 17.27 -5.49
N MET A 307 -3.14 16.26 -6.36
CA MET A 307 -2.06 15.29 -6.46
C MET A 307 -0.73 15.98 -6.79
N ILE A 308 -0.69 16.85 -7.81
CA ILE A 308 0.54 17.58 -8.19
C ILE A 308 1.04 18.42 -7.02
N PHE A 309 0.14 19.16 -6.35
CA PHE A 309 0.50 19.99 -5.21
C PHE A 309 1.07 19.16 -4.05
N LEU A 310 0.38 18.08 -3.68
CA LEU A 310 0.74 17.23 -2.55
C LEU A 310 2.01 16.44 -2.83
N SER A 311 2.20 15.98 -4.07
CA SER A 311 3.42 15.35 -4.55
C SER A 311 4.60 16.31 -4.45
N ALA A 312 4.49 17.49 -5.07
CA ALA A 312 5.54 18.51 -5.02
C ALA A 312 5.89 18.91 -3.58
N PHE A 313 4.88 19.02 -2.71
CA PHE A 313 5.07 19.33 -1.30
C PHE A 313 5.89 18.24 -0.57
N VAL A 314 5.54 16.96 -0.74
CA VAL A 314 6.27 15.86 -0.08
C VAL A 314 7.69 15.72 -0.62
N GLU A 315 7.88 15.88 -1.93
CA GLU A 315 9.21 15.84 -2.54
C GLU A 315 10.12 16.96 -2.01
N GLU A 316 9.59 18.18 -1.92
CA GLU A 316 10.36 19.33 -1.44
C GLU A 316 10.67 19.20 0.06
N LEU A 317 9.74 18.66 0.86
CA LEU A 317 10.00 18.31 2.25
C LEU A 317 11.14 17.31 2.39
N ALA A 318 11.11 16.24 1.60
CA ALA A 318 12.15 15.20 1.68
C ALA A 318 13.53 15.72 1.28
N LYS A 319 13.62 16.49 0.18
CA LYS A 319 14.86 17.16 -0.25
C LYS A 319 15.41 18.11 0.82
N SER A 320 14.53 18.75 1.59
CA SER A 320 14.90 19.72 2.63
C SER A 320 15.47 19.10 3.90
N ILE A 321 15.13 17.85 4.23
CA ILE A 321 15.51 17.19 5.50
C ILE A 321 17.02 17.10 5.69
N GLY A 322 17.78 16.76 4.64
CA GLY A 322 19.24 16.67 4.70
C GLY A 322 19.89 18.01 5.02
N ILE A 323 19.47 19.06 4.32
CA ILE A 323 19.98 20.43 4.50
C ILE A 323 19.61 20.95 5.90
N LEU A 324 18.38 20.71 6.35
CA LEU A 324 17.92 21.07 7.69
C LEU A 324 18.79 20.41 8.78
N THR A 325 19.20 19.16 8.57
CA THR A 325 20.05 18.42 9.50
C THR A 325 21.43 19.06 9.61
N ILE A 326 22.06 19.41 8.48
CA ILE A 326 23.37 20.10 8.44
C ILE A 326 23.31 21.42 9.21
N ILE A 327 22.24 22.21 9.02
CA ILE A 327 22.03 23.49 9.72
C ILE A 327 21.89 23.27 11.23
N LYS A 328 20.98 22.38 11.64
CA LYS A 328 20.66 22.18 13.06
C LYS A 328 21.80 21.54 13.84
N LYS A 329 22.56 20.64 13.21
CA LYS A 329 23.69 19.95 13.83
C LYS A 329 25.01 20.69 13.69
N LYS A 330 25.02 21.81 12.95
CA LYS A 330 26.22 22.65 12.71
C LYS A 330 27.39 21.84 12.13
N LEU A 331 27.08 20.82 11.31
CA LEU A 331 28.09 19.98 10.65
C LEU A 331 28.97 20.80 9.72
N GLU A 332 28.40 21.80 9.06
CA GLU A 332 29.13 22.76 8.25
C GLU A 332 28.62 24.19 8.43
N HIS A 333 29.50 25.17 8.25
CA HIS A 333 29.09 26.56 8.09
C HIS A 333 28.45 26.76 6.72
N ILE A 334 27.16 27.11 6.73
CA ILE A 334 26.40 27.34 5.51
C ILE A 334 26.59 28.78 5.03
N ASN A 335 27.26 28.93 3.91
CA ASN A 335 27.30 30.16 3.11
C ASN A 335 26.41 29.97 1.86
N LEU A 336 26.00 31.04 1.19
CA LEU A 336 25.14 30.99 0.00
C LEU A 336 25.66 30.01 -1.06
N LYS A 337 26.98 30.01 -1.32
CA LYS A 337 27.62 29.08 -2.28
C LYS A 337 27.49 27.60 -1.87
N LYS A 338 27.59 27.30 -0.57
CA LYS A 338 27.44 25.94 -0.05
C LYS A 338 25.97 25.53 -0.04
N ALA A 339 25.07 26.43 0.34
CA ALA A 339 23.63 26.19 0.28
C ALA A 339 23.21 25.81 -1.14
N THR A 340 23.64 26.56 -2.16
CA THR A 340 23.35 26.24 -3.57
C THR A 340 23.94 24.90 -3.99
N LEU A 341 25.17 24.57 -3.56
CA LEU A 341 25.78 23.28 -3.85
C LEU A 341 24.98 22.11 -3.24
N LEU A 342 24.58 22.23 -1.97
CA LEU A 342 23.78 21.22 -1.28
C LEU A 342 22.39 21.06 -1.92
N SER A 343 21.76 22.15 -2.36
CA SER A 343 20.49 22.10 -3.09
C SER A 343 20.64 21.41 -4.45
N ILE A 344 21.72 21.68 -5.19
CA ILE A 344 22.00 20.97 -6.45
C ILE A 344 22.24 19.48 -6.20
N LEU A 345 23.01 19.13 -5.16
CA LEU A 345 23.23 17.73 -4.78
C LEU A 345 21.94 17.02 -4.37
N ALA A 346 21.08 17.67 -3.59
CA ALA A 346 19.77 17.14 -3.21
C ALA A 346 18.88 16.93 -4.46
N GLY A 347 18.78 17.94 -5.33
CA GLY A 347 17.98 17.89 -6.54
C GLY A 347 18.47 16.83 -7.54
N THR A 348 19.78 16.73 -7.75
CA THR A 348 20.37 15.71 -8.63
C THR A 348 20.21 14.30 -8.08
N GLY A 349 20.40 14.10 -6.77
CA GLY A 349 20.16 12.81 -6.11
C GLY A 349 18.71 12.37 -6.24
N PHE A 350 17.79 13.32 -6.08
CA PHE A 350 16.37 13.07 -6.26
C PHE A 350 16.04 12.67 -7.70
N PHE A 351 16.48 13.47 -8.68
CA PHE A 351 16.22 13.24 -10.10
C PHE A 351 16.77 11.89 -10.58
N VAL A 352 17.99 11.52 -10.17
CA VAL A 352 18.58 10.22 -10.49
C VAL A 352 17.75 9.10 -9.88
N GLY A 353 17.35 9.23 -8.61
CA GLY A 353 16.57 8.21 -7.93
C GLY A 353 15.19 8.00 -8.52
N GLU A 354 14.50 9.08 -8.89
CA GLU A 354 13.21 9.00 -9.60
C GLU A 354 13.35 8.22 -10.91
N LYS A 355 14.40 8.50 -11.69
CA LYS A 355 14.67 7.80 -12.94
C LYS A 355 14.99 6.31 -12.77
N LEU A 356 15.58 5.91 -11.64
CA LEU A 356 15.86 4.51 -11.35
C LEU A 356 14.61 3.70 -11.00
N ILE A 357 13.60 4.33 -10.40
CA ILE A 357 12.34 3.66 -10.05
C ILE A 357 11.33 3.71 -11.20
N SER A 358 11.38 4.73 -12.05
CA SER A 358 10.45 4.93 -13.16
C SER A 358 10.72 4.07 -14.41
N VAL A 359 11.47 2.97 -14.31
CA VAL A 359 11.83 2.10 -15.45
C VAL A 359 10.81 1.00 -15.66
#